data_AF-A0A918D0T1-F1
#
_entry.id   AF-A0A918D0T1-F1
#
_cell.length_a   1.000
_cell.length_b   1.000
_cell.length_c   1.000
_cell.angle_alpha   90.00
_cell.angle_beta   90.00
_cell.angle_gamma   90.00
#
_symmetry.space_group_name_H-M   'P 1'
#
loop_
_entity.id
_entity.type
_entity.pdbx_description
1 polymer ?
#
loop_
_entity_poly.entity_id
_entity_poly.type
_entity_poly.pdbx_seq_one_letter_code
_entity_poly.pdbx_strand_id
1 'polypeptide(L)'
;MIEENKLLSALCYWSIFFAPILFPIIVWILGNETTKLHAKKALWTHIIPAIASLIAILVLAALGFGLSEPTGAFYIATIIAVVICFLIDVYYFIWNIIKGIKVITN
;
A
#
# COMPACT_ATOMS: atom_id res chain seq x y z
N MET A 1 -14.02 26.41 1.63
CA MET A 1 -14.27 25.51 0.49
C MET A 1 -12.95 24.83 0.17
N ILE A 2 -12.89 23.49 0.22
CA ILE A 2 -11.68 22.76 -0.17
C ILE A 2 -11.55 22.88 -1.68
N GLU A 3 -10.39 23.27 -2.19
CA GLU A 3 -10.14 23.26 -3.63
C GLU A 3 -10.26 21.83 -4.18
N GLU A 4 -10.98 21.66 -5.28
CA GLU A 4 -11.22 20.34 -5.91
C GLU A 4 -9.92 19.55 -6.12
N ASN A 5 -8.84 20.25 -6.48
CA ASN A 5 -7.51 19.68 -6.67
C ASN A 5 -6.89 19.11 -5.38
N LYS A 6 -7.17 19.72 -4.21
CA LYS A 6 -6.71 19.22 -2.91
C LYS A 6 -7.49 17.98 -2.51
N LEU A 7 -8.81 17.99 -2.70
CA LEU A 7 -9.65 16.83 -2.42
C LEU A 7 -9.26 15.63 -3.28
N LEU A 8 -9.12 15.82 -4.59
CA LEU A 8 -8.72 14.75 -5.52
C LEU A 8 -7.32 14.21 -5.19
N SER A 9 -6.37 15.09 -4.84
CA SER A 9 -5.03 14.69 -4.40
C SER A 9 -5.04 13.89 -3.10
N ALA A 10 -5.89 14.25 -2.15
CA ALA A 10 -6.03 13.52 -0.88
C ALA A 10 -6.67 12.14 -1.08
N LEU A 11 -7.68 12.05 -1.95
CA LEU A 11 -8.31 10.79 -2.33
C LEU A 11 -7.32 9.81 -2.96
N CYS A 12 -6.26 10.29 -3.64
CA CYS A 12 -5.20 9.39 -4.12
C CYS A 12 -4.54 8.62 -2.97
N TYR A 13 -4.26 9.27 -1.83
CA TYR A 13 -3.70 8.57 -0.66
C TYR A 13 -4.77 7.72 0.05
N TRP A 14 -5.99 8.21 0.21
CA TRP A 14 -7.08 7.47 0.85
C TRP A 14 -7.64 6.32 0.00
N SER A 15 -7.25 6.23 -1.27
CA SER A 15 -7.59 5.08 -2.10
C SER A 15 -7.13 3.74 -1.52
N ILE A 16 -6.24 3.73 -0.52
CA ILE A 16 -5.91 2.54 0.27
C ILE A 16 -7.12 1.81 0.86
N PHE A 17 -8.25 2.51 1.07
CA PHE A 17 -9.47 1.92 1.60
C PHE A 17 -10.38 1.26 0.56
N PHE A 18 -10.21 1.54 -0.74
CA PHE A 18 -11.17 1.10 -1.75
C PHE A 18 -10.57 0.70 -3.11
N ALA A 19 -9.53 1.38 -3.59
CA ALA A 19 -8.93 1.13 -4.90
C ALA A 19 -7.48 1.64 -4.98
N PRO A 20 -6.55 1.09 -4.17
CA PRO A 20 -5.21 1.65 -3.94
C PRO A 20 -4.39 1.87 -5.21
N ILE A 21 -4.56 1.02 -6.23
CA ILE A 21 -3.82 1.15 -7.49
C ILE A 21 -4.66 1.84 -8.56
N LEU A 22 -5.90 1.39 -8.77
CA LEU A 22 -6.72 1.87 -9.88
C LEU A 22 -7.04 3.37 -9.77
N PHE A 23 -7.44 3.85 -8.58
CA PHE A 23 -7.85 5.24 -8.43
C PHE A 23 -6.68 6.22 -8.66
N PRO A 24 -5.49 6.04 -8.04
CA PRO A 24 -4.37 6.94 -8.30
C PRO A 24 -3.83 6.84 -9.73
N ILE A 25 -3.95 5.71 -10.44
CA ILE A 25 -3.61 5.63 -11.87
C ILE A 25 -4.51 6.55 -12.69
N ILE A 26 -5.83 6.50 -12.47
CA ILE A 26 -6.79 7.33 -13.21
C ILE A 26 -6.48 8.81 -13.00
N VAL A 27 -6.26 9.23 -11.74
CA VAL A 27 -5.90 10.63 -11.43
C VAL A 27 -4.54 11.01 -12.00
N TRP A 28 -3.57 10.09 -12.02
CA TRP A 28 -2.25 10.36 -12.59
C TRP A 28 -2.30 10.57 -14.11
N ILE A 29 -3.26 9.96 -14.83
CA ILE A 29 -3.41 10.15 -16.27
C ILE A 29 -4.20 11.45 -16.57
N LEU A 30 -5.33 11.64 -15.88
CA LEU A 30 -6.32 12.66 -16.21
C LEU A 30 -6.18 13.97 -15.41
N GLY A 31 -5.42 13.97 -14.32
CA GLY A 31 -5.28 15.13 -13.44
C GLY A 31 -4.42 16.26 -14.02
N ASN A 32 -4.46 17.40 -13.35
CA ASN A 32 -3.50 18.50 -13.55
C ASN A 32 -2.14 18.21 -12.89
N GLU A 33 -1.15 19.09 -13.11
CA GLU A 33 0.22 18.87 -12.64
C GLU A 33 0.32 18.57 -11.14
N THR A 34 -0.39 19.32 -10.30
CA THR A 34 -0.41 19.12 -8.85
C THR A 34 -1.01 17.77 -8.46
N THR A 35 -2.21 17.45 -8.96
CA THR A 35 -2.90 16.19 -8.65
C THR A 35 -2.12 14.98 -9.18
N LYS A 36 -1.48 15.09 -10.35
CA LYS A 36 -0.58 14.07 -10.91
C LYS A 36 0.60 13.77 -10.00
N LEU A 37 1.21 14.80 -9.40
CA LEU A 37 2.32 14.62 -8.46
C LEU A 37 1.88 13.84 -7.22
N HIS A 38 0.71 14.14 -6.66
CA HIS A 38 0.18 13.41 -5.51
C HIS A 38 -0.25 11.99 -5.87
N ALA A 39 -0.88 11.81 -7.04
CA ALA A 39 -1.28 10.51 -7.54
C ALA A 39 -0.09 9.56 -7.73
N LYS A 40 0.99 10.04 -8.38
CA LYS A 40 2.23 9.26 -8.52
C LYS A 40 2.86 8.87 -7.19
N LYS A 41 2.86 9.79 -6.21
CA LYS A 41 3.38 9.51 -4.86
C LYS A 41 2.52 8.48 -4.12
N ALA A 42 1.20 8.61 -4.19
CA ALA A 42 0.27 7.67 -3.60
C ALA A 42 0.42 6.26 -4.21
N LEU A 43 0.61 6.15 -5.54
CA LEU A 43 0.87 4.86 -6.19
C LEU A 43 2.07 4.14 -5.58
N TRP A 44 3.19 4.83 -5.38
CA TRP A 44 4.36 4.22 -4.76
C TRP A 44 4.09 3.76 -3.33
N THR A 45 3.34 4.54 -2.56
CA THR A 45 2.99 4.19 -1.18
C THR A 45 1.91 3.11 -1.08
N HIS A 46 1.30 2.70 -2.19
CA HIS A 46 0.38 1.54 -2.27
C HIS A 46 1.04 0.30 -2.88
N ILE A 47 1.97 0.47 -3.82
CA ILE A 47 2.70 -0.65 -4.45
C ILE A 47 3.60 -1.36 -3.44
N ILE A 48 4.28 -0.61 -2.56
CA ILE A 48 5.16 -1.20 -1.55
C ILE A 48 4.41 -2.17 -0.62
N PRO A 49 3.29 -1.77 0.03
CA PRO A 49 2.52 -2.73 0.82
C PRO A 49 1.88 -3.83 -0.03
N ALA A 50 1.47 -3.57 -1.28
CA ALA A 50 0.98 -4.63 -2.16
C ALA A 50 2.04 -5.71 -2.44
N ILE A 51 3.31 -5.33 -2.63
CA ILE A 51 4.42 -6.28 -2.79
C ILE A 51 4.68 -7.03 -1.48
N ALA A 52 4.66 -6.34 -0.33
CA ALA A 52 4.84 -6.98 0.98
C ALA A 52 3.73 -8.02 1.26
N SER A 53 2.47 -7.67 1.01
CA SER A 53 1.33 -8.58 1.07
C SER A 53 1.49 -9.78 0.13
N LEU A 54 1.94 -9.56 -1.12
CA LEU A 54 2.20 -10.65 -2.06
C LEU A 54 3.29 -11.60 -1.56
N ILE A 55 4.39 -11.08 -1.03
CA ILE A 55 5.47 -11.90 -0.43
C ILE A 55 4.92 -12.71 0.74
N ALA A 56 4.17 -12.09 1.66
CA ALA A 56 3.57 -12.79 2.79
C ALA A 56 2.66 -13.95 2.34
N ILE A 57 1.82 -13.72 1.31
CA ILE A 57 0.97 -14.75 0.72
C ILE A 57 1.80 -15.89 0.13
N LEU A 58 2.85 -15.59 -0.64
CA LEU A 58 3.69 -16.61 -1.25
C LEU A 58 4.42 -17.47 -0.21
N VAL A 59 4.93 -16.86 0.86
CA VAL A 59 5.60 -17.57 1.96
C VAL A 59 4.60 -18.45 2.72
N LEU A 60 3.40 -17.96 3.01
CA LEU A 60 2.33 -18.75 3.64
C LEU A 60 1.84 -19.88 2.75
N ALA A 61 1.72 -19.63 1.43
CA ALA A 61 1.34 -20.64 0.46
C ALA A 61 2.40 -21.76 0.38
N ALA A 62 3.68 -21.43 0.49
CA ALA A 62 4.75 -22.42 0.53
C ALA A 62 4.64 -23.39 1.72
N LEU A 63 4.13 -22.95 2.88
CA LEU A 63 3.79 -23.83 4.00
C LEU A 63 2.62 -24.77 3.66
N GLY A 64 1.59 -24.26 2.99
CA GLY A 64 0.36 -25.01 2.68
C GLY A 64 0.50 -26.02 1.53
N PHE A 65 1.43 -25.82 0.59
CA PHE A 65 1.60 -26.69 -0.58
C PHE A 65 2.44 -27.94 -0.34
N GLY A 66 2.93 -28.18 0.88
CA GLY A 66 3.56 -29.46 1.25
C GLY A 66 4.82 -29.81 0.44
N LEU A 67 5.56 -28.81 -0.06
CA LEU A 67 6.77 -29.00 -0.88
C LEU A 67 7.89 -29.76 -0.12
N SER A 68 7.79 -29.87 1.21
CA SER A 68 8.53 -30.75 2.11
C SER A 68 7.95 -30.65 3.53
N GLU A 69 8.23 -31.60 4.43
CA GLU A 69 7.96 -31.46 5.87
C GLU A 69 8.74 -30.23 6.40
N PRO A 70 8.06 -29.14 6.79
CA PRO A 70 8.76 -27.92 7.17
C PRO A 70 9.52 -28.13 8.49
N THR A 71 10.80 -27.76 8.52
CA THR A 71 11.58 -27.80 9.76
C THR A 71 11.13 -26.71 10.73
N GLY A 72 11.41 -26.87 12.04
CA GLY A 72 11.15 -25.84 13.04
C GLY A 72 11.77 -24.47 12.68
N ALA A 73 12.96 -24.47 12.06
CA ALA A 73 13.61 -23.26 11.58
C ALA A 73 12.83 -22.57 10.46
N PHE A 74 12.22 -23.33 9.54
CA PHE A 74 11.40 -22.80 8.46
C PHE A 74 10.13 -22.11 8.98
N TYR A 75 9.47 -22.69 9.98
CA TYR A 75 8.32 -22.05 10.63
C TYR A 75 8.68 -20.71 11.27
N ILE A 76 9.79 -20.66 12.02
CA ILE A 76 10.27 -19.43 12.66
C ILE A 76 10.58 -18.36 11.59
N ALA A 77 11.28 -18.73 10.51
CA ALA A 77 11.59 -17.82 9.41
C ALA A 77 10.33 -17.28 8.74
N THR A 78 9.32 -18.12 8.53
CA THR A 78 8.02 -17.73 7.96
C THR A 78 7.32 -16.72 8.85
N ILE A 79 7.24 -16.98 10.16
CA ILE A 79 6.62 -16.06 11.12
C ILE A 79 7.31 -14.70 11.08
N ILE A 80 8.64 -14.67 11.10
CA ILE A 80 9.42 -13.44 11.02
C ILE A 80 9.12 -12.68 9.72
N ALA A 81 9.13 -13.37 8.58
CA ALA A 81 8.87 -12.76 7.27
C ALA A 81 7.46 -12.15 7.21
N VAL A 82 6.44 -12.87 7.68
CA VAL A 82 5.05 -12.39 7.71
C VAL A 82 4.90 -11.19 8.64
N VAL A 83 5.51 -11.22 9.82
CA VAL A 83 5.48 -10.08 10.77
C VAL A 83 6.13 -8.84 10.16
N ILE A 84 7.27 -8.97 9.48
CA ILE A 84 7.92 -7.85 8.80
C ILE A 84 7.01 -7.27 7.70
N CYS A 85 6.41 -8.12 6.86
CA CYS A 85 5.50 -7.67 5.81
C CYS A 85 4.27 -6.95 6.40
N PHE A 86 3.69 -7.49 7.47
CA PHE A 86 2.57 -6.87 8.17
C PHE A 86 2.93 -5.49 8.74
N LEU A 87 4.12 -5.33 9.33
CA LEU A 87 4.58 -4.04 9.84
C LEU A 87 4.78 -3.01 8.72
N ILE A 88 5.27 -3.43 7.55
CA ILE A 88 5.35 -2.58 6.35
C ILE A 88 3.96 -2.12 5.93
N ASP A 89 2.99 -3.05 5.88
CA ASP A 89 1.61 -2.75 5.50
C ASP A 89 0.98 -1.73 6.45
N VAL A 90 1.10 -1.95 7.77
CA VAL A 90 0.60 -1.02 8.80
C VAL A 90 1.25 0.35 8.67
N TYR A 91 2.57 0.40 8.47
CA TYR A 91 3.29 1.66 8.30
C TYR A 91 2.76 2.47 7.11
N TYR A 92 2.68 1.84 5.93
CA TYR A 92 2.19 2.52 4.72
C TYR A 92 0.70 2.85 4.79
N PHE A 93 -0.10 2.02 5.48
CA PHE A 93 -1.50 2.31 5.75
C PHE A 93 -1.67 3.63 6.51
N ILE A 94 -0.99 3.76 7.64
CA ILE A 94 -1.02 4.98 8.47
C ILE A 94 -0.44 6.17 7.70
N TRP A 95 0.67 5.97 6.98
CA TRP A 95 1.30 7.03 6.18
C TRP A 95 0.35 7.63 5.14
N ASN A 96 -0.38 6.79 4.41
CA ASN A 96 -1.33 7.24 3.41
C ASN A 96 -2.48 8.03 4.04
N ILE A 97 -3.01 7.61 5.20
CA ILE A 97 -4.04 8.36 5.93
C ILE A 97 -3.53 9.75 6.30
N ILE A 98 -2.36 9.83 6.94
CA ILE A 98 -1.73 11.09 7.39
C ILE A 98 -1.44 12.01 6.20
N LYS A 99 -0.95 11.47 5.09
CA LYS A 99 -0.66 12.26 3.89
C LYS A 99 -1.92 12.82 3.26
N GLY A 100 -3.00 12.04 3.17
CA GLY A 100 -4.28 12.56 2.68
C GLY A 100 -4.79 13.72 3.53
N ILE A 101 -4.73 13.61 4.86
CA ILE A 101 -5.10 14.71 5.78
C ILE A 101 -4.25 15.95 5.51
N LYS A 102 -2.91 15.79 5.46
CA LYS A 102 -1.98 16.91 5.24
C LYS A 102 -2.21 17.63 3.91
N VAL A 103 -2.65 16.92 2.87
CA VAL A 103 -2.94 17.51 1.54
C VAL A 103 -4.19 18.38 1.58
N ILE A 104 -5.15 18.08 2.43
CA ILE A 104 -6.37 18.90 2.58
C ILE A 104 -6.11 20.12 3.44
N THR A 105 -5.32 19.97 4.51
CA THR A 105 -5.12 21.02 5.52
C THR A 105 -4.07 22.05 5.13
N ASN A 106 -3.14 21.72 4.24
CA ASN A 106 -2.09 22.62 3.74
C ASN A 106 -2.47 23.13 2.36
#